data_AF-A0A1Y1VPT4-F1
#
_entry.id   AF-A0A1Y1VPT4-F1
#
_cell.length_a   1.000
_cell.length_b   1.000
_cell.length_c   1.000
_cell.angle_alpha   90.00
_cell.angle_beta   90.00
_cell.angle_gamma   90.00
#
_symmetry.space_group_name_H-M   'P 1'
#
loop_
_entity.id
_entity.type
_entity.pdbx_description
1 polymer ?
#
loop_
_entity_poly.entity_id
_entity_poly.type
_entity_poly.pdbx_seq_one_letter_code
_entity_poly.pdbx_strand_id
1 'polypeptide(L)'
;MSTWLNRVRNKYLIFGCILIVEVIYNSLLYFSPYSVKNEFVLEGKNFQKCVMEKPFGLFLLIIELLIKYTVILCILILIFMEWNIKQTIYDMRILISSVLIDGLLLIIYSVLEFINFKNFTANGVLYASTIIIFSLSNFVYIYALRVSLLIKHGNNSIEEIIKQLQENKERFEVTTLKTVNISSSGNQLDNIDTNDAEHSGGLASFKSHNSKYNSRHSSGLDLDKMNVFLKYHYKETKD
;
A
#
# COMPACT_ATOMS: atom_id res chain seq x y z
N MET A 1 -11.78 7.75 22.73
CA MET A 1 -11.70 8.75 21.63
C MET A 1 -10.65 9.84 21.91
N SER A 2 -10.62 10.45 23.11
CA SER A 2 -9.71 11.57 23.47
C SER A 2 -8.22 11.22 23.51
N THR A 3 -7.85 9.98 23.86
CA THR A 3 -6.45 9.53 23.92
C THR A 3 -5.81 9.32 22.54
N TRP A 4 -6.61 8.97 21.52
CA TRP A 4 -6.14 8.78 20.14
C TRP A 4 -5.86 10.11 19.44
N LEU A 5 -6.76 11.09 19.60
CA LEU A 5 -6.58 12.46 19.08
C LEU A 5 -5.32 13.13 19.63
N ASN A 6 -5.01 12.93 20.92
CA ASN A 6 -3.80 13.49 21.52
C ASN A 6 -2.51 12.84 20.99
N ARG A 7 -2.56 11.53 20.66
CA ARG A 7 -1.42 10.79 20.07
C ARG A 7 -1.17 11.18 18.62
N VAL A 8 -2.22 11.37 17.82
CA VAL A 8 -2.11 11.78 16.41
C VAL A 8 -1.64 13.23 16.28
N ARG A 9 -2.15 14.14 17.13
CA ARG A 9 -1.70 15.54 17.19
C ARG A 9 -0.19 15.68 17.44
N ASN A 10 0.35 14.88 18.35
CA ASN A 10 1.78 14.94 18.67
C ASN A 10 2.69 14.48 17.53
N LYS A 11 2.24 13.58 16.64
CA LYS A 11 3.03 13.16 15.46
C LYS A 11 3.23 14.30 14.46
N TYR A 12 2.17 15.05 14.18
CA TYR A 12 2.25 16.21 13.28
C TYR A 12 3.07 17.35 13.88
N LEU A 13 3.04 17.52 15.20
CA LEU A 13 3.90 18.49 15.88
C LEU A 13 5.39 18.14 15.71
N ILE A 14 5.78 16.87 15.87
CA ILE A 14 7.17 16.44 15.67
C ILE A 14 7.62 16.71 14.22
N PHE A 15 6.79 16.34 13.24
CA PHE A 15 7.09 16.60 11.83
C PHE A 15 7.19 18.10 11.53
N GLY A 16 6.28 18.90 12.08
CA GLY A 16 6.32 20.35 11.97
C GLY A 16 7.60 20.95 12.57
N CYS A 17 8.04 20.47 13.74
CA CYS A 17 9.30 20.90 14.35
C CYS A 17 10.51 20.60 13.45
N ILE A 18 10.57 19.40 12.85
CA ILE A 18 11.65 19.03 11.92
C ILE A 18 11.65 19.95 10.71
N LEU A 19 10.49 20.22 10.11
CA LEU A 19 10.38 21.15 8.98
C LEU A 19 10.82 22.58 9.34
N ILE A 20 10.48 23.06 10.54
CA ILE A 20 10.91 24.38 11.00
C ILE A 20 12.43 24.43 11.13
N VAL A 21 13.06 23.39 11.69
CA VAL A 21 14.53 23.30 11.78
C VAL A 21 15.17 23.34 10.39
N GLU A 22 14.63 22.61 9.42
CA GLU A 22 15.09 22.64 8.02
C GLU A 22 14.95 24.03 7.40
N VAL A 23 13.83 24.73 7.63
CA VAL A 23 13.62 26.09 7.11
C VAL A 23 14.60 27.07 7.75
N ILE A 24 14.83 26.98 9.06
CA ILE A 24 15.82 27.81 9.77
C ILE A 24 17.22 27.55 9.19
N TYR A 25 17.57 26.29 8.97
CA TYR A 25 18.86 25.91 8.43
C TYR A 25 19.07 26.47 7.01
N ASN A 26 18.08 26.31 6.13
CA ASN A 26 18.11 26.89 4.77
C ASN A 26 18.19 28.43 4.81
N SER A 27 17.49 29.06 5.74
CA SER A 27 17.57 30.51 5.95
C SER A 27 18.97 30.94 6.43
N LEU A 28 19.64 30.12 7.23
CA LEU A 28 20.99 30.37 7.69
C LEU A 28 22.01 30.28 6.54
N LEU A 29 21.82 29.32 5.64
CA LEU A 29 22.65 29.18 4.42
C LEU A 29 22.53 30.41 3.51
N TYR A 30 21.36 31.06 3.46
CA TYR A 30 21.14 32.29 2.68
C TYR A 30 22.06 33.45 3.11
N PHE A 31 22.46 33.53 4.38
CA PHE A 31 23.40 34.54 4.86
C PHE A 31 24.85 34.31 4.38
N SER A 32 25.16 33.11 3.88
CA SER A 32 26.44 32.77 3.28
C SER A 32 26.25 32.45 1.80
N PRO A 33 26.10 33.46 0.93
CA PRO A 33 25.83 33.23 -0.48
C PRO A 33 27.03 32.56 -1.18
N TYR A 34 26.72 31.73 -2.18
CA TYR A 34 27.71 31.15 -3.08
C TYR A 34 28.34 32.25 -3.96
N SER A 35 29.66 32.19 -4.16
CA SER A 35 30.37 33.07 -5.10
C SER A 35 30.45 32.39 -6.48
N VAL A 36 30.33 33.20 -7.53
CA VAL A 36 30.53 32.72 -8.91
C VAL A 36 32.01 32.80 -9.23
N LYS A 37 32.61 31.65 -9.56
CA LYS A 37 34.01 31.54 -9.97
C LYS A 37 34.10 31.15 -11.44
N ASN A 38 34.89 31.90 -12.21
CA ASN A 38 35.21 31.55 -13.59
C ASN A 38 36.32 30.49 -13.60
N GLU A 39 36.10 29.39 -14.32
CA GLU A 39 37.10 28.36 -14.58
C GLU A 39 37.56 28.46 -16.04
N PHE A 40 38.86 28.64 -16.23
CA PHE A 40 39.49 28.75 -17.54
C PHE A 40 40.06 27.39 -17.95
N VAL A 41 39.56 26.83 -19.05
CA VAL A 41 40.01 25.54 -19.59
C VAL A 41 40.82 25.78 -20.86
N LEU A 42 42.09 25.39 -20.86
CA LEU A 42 43.04 25.64 -21.97
C LEU A 42 42.55 25.11 -23.34
N GLU A 43 41.79 24.02 -23.35
CA GLU A 43 41.28 23.36 -24.56
C GLU A 43 39.75 23.30 -24.61
N GLY A 44 39.05 24.15 -23.83
CA GLY A 44 37.61 24.08 -23.65
C GLY A 44 36.92 25.43 -23.61
N LYS A 45 35.59 25.40 -23.47
CA LYS A 45 34.81 26.62 -23.20
C LYS A 45 34.98 27.02 -21.73
N ASN A 46 35.23 28.31 -21.50
CA ASN A 46 35.21 28.87 -20.14
C ASN A 46 33.80 28.71 -19.55
N PHE A 47 33.71 28.35 -18.28
CA PHE A 47 32.44 28.19 -17.59
C PHE A 47 32.47 28.80 -16.19
N GLN A 48 31.28 29.08 -15.66
CA GLN A 48 31.07 29.61 -14.33
C GLN A 48 30.55 28.50 -13.42
N LYS A 49 31.11 28.41 -12.22
CA LYS A 49 30.61 27.53 -11.16
C LYS A 49 30.35 28.32 -9.88
N CYS A 50 29.34 27.89 -9.14
CA CYS A 50 29.04 28.40 -7.82
C CYS A 50 29.91 27.65 -6.79
N VAL A 51 30.69 28.37 -6.00
CA VAL A 51 31.56 27.80 -4.97
C VAL A 51 31.25 28.46 -3.63
N MET A 52 31.21 27.66 -2.57
CA MET A 52 31.14 28.18 -1.21
C MET A 52 32.56 28.43 -0.70
N GLU A 53 33.04 29.67 -0.78
CA GLU A 53 34.39 30.01 -0.31
C GLU A 53 34.43 30.40 1.17
N LYS A 54 33.29 30.83 1.73
CA LYS A 54 33.22 31.26 3.12
C LYS A 54 33.31 30.04 4.05
N PRO A 55 34.20 30.05 5.06
CA PRO A 55 34.37 28.92 5.98
C PRO A 55 33.10 28.64 6.78
N PHE A 56 32.30 29.67 7.08
CA PHE A 56 31.00 29.52 7.73
C PHE A 56 30.01 28.71 6.88
N GLY A 57 29.91 29.01 5.58
CA GLY A 57 29.04 28.26 4.67
C GLY A 57 29.51 26.81 4.48
N LEU A 58 30.82 26.59 4.35
CA LEU A 58 31.38 25.23 4.30
C LEU A 58 31.09 24.44 5.58
N PHE A 59 31.25 25.07 6.74
CA PHE A 59 30.92 24.48 8.04
C PHE A 59 29.44 24.10 8.12
N LEU A 60 28.55 24.98 7.64
CA LEU A 60 27.13 24.66 7.52
C LEU A 60 26.94 23.42 6.64
N LEU A 61 27.44 23.41 5.40
CA LEU A 61 27.25 22.26 4.48
C LEU A 61 27.70 20.93 5.09
N ILE A 62 28.83 20.92 5.82
CA ILE A 62 29.29 19.73 6.54
C ILE A 62 28.29 19.31 7.62
N ILE A 63 27.75 20.26 8.40
CA ILE A 63 26.69 19.98 9.39
C ILE A 63 25.44 19.41 8.72
N GLU A 64 25.00 19.96 7.58
CA GLU A 64 23.85 19.43 6.85
C GLU A 64 24.04 17.96 6.51
N LEU A 65 25.21 17.65 5.94
CA LEU A 65 25.57 16.31 5.54
C LEU A 65 25.59 15.35 6.75
N LEU A 66 26.19 15.77 7.87
CA LEU A 66 26.21 15.01 9.12
C LEU A 66 24.81 14.78 9.71
N ILE A 67 23.92 15.76 9.63
CA ILE A 67 22.52 15.61 10.05
C ILE A 67 21.85 14.53 9.21
N LYS A 68 22.02 14.54 7.88
CA LYS A 68 21.42 13.53 6.99
C LYS A 68 21.90 12.12 7.31
N TYR A 69 23.22 11.94 7.52
CA TYR A 69 23.76 10.65 7.97
C TYR A 69 23.21 10.21 9.33
N THR A 70 23.08 11.15 10.27
CA THR A 70 22.52 10.88 11.60
C THR A 70 21.06 10.45 11.50
N VAL A 71 20.25 11.09 10.66
CA VAL A 71 18.85 10.72 10.43
C VAL A 71 18.75 9.30 9.87
N ILE A 72 19.57 8.96 8.87
CA ILE A 72 19.61 7.60 8.32
C ILE A 72 19.97 6.58 9.40
N LEU A 73 20.98 6.86 10.22
CA LEU A 73 21.39 5.99 11.32
C LEU A 73 20.26 5.80 12.35
N CYS A 74 19.58 6.88 12.73
CA CYS A 74 18.42 6.83 13.62
C CYS A 74 17.30 5.95 13.05
N ILE A 75 17.00 6.08 11.74
CA ILE A 75 15.99 5.25 11.08
C ILE A 75 16.40 3.78 11.10
N LEU A 76 17.67 3.45 10.83
CA LEU A 76 18.18 2.08 10.89
C LEU A 76 18.06 1.48 12.30
N ILE A 77 18.35 2.26 13.35
CA ILE A 77 18.18 1.84 14.75
C ILE A 77 16.70 1.60 15.08
N LEU A 78 15.80 2.49 14.66
CA LEU A 78 14.36 2.31 14.84
C LEU A 78 13.86 1.03 14.16
N ILE A 79 14.32 0.79 12.93
CA ILE A 79 14.00 -0.42 12.18
C ILE A 79 14.48 -1.67 12.91
N PHE A 80 15.71 -1.63 13.43
CA PHE A 80 16.28 -2.73 14.18
C PHE A 80 15.47 -3.06 15.44
N MET A 81 15.00 -2.05 16.18
CA MET A 81 14.15 -2.24 17.34
C MET A 81 12.79 -2.88 17.00
N GLU A 82 12.22 -2.52 15.84
CA GLU A 82 10.93 -3.06 15.39
C GLU A 82 11.02 -4.41 14.67
N TRP A 83 12.24 -4.90 14.36
CA TRP A 83 12.47 -6.11 13.56
C TRP A 83 11.79 -7.37 14.13
N ASN A 84 11.64 -7.46 15.46
CA ASN A 84 11.09 -8.64 16.12
C ASN A 84 9.55 -8.75 16.05
N ILE A 85 8.86 -7.72 15.56
CA ILE A 85 7.39 -7.69 15.51
C ILE A 85 6.90 -8.36 14.22
N LYS A 86 6.34 -9.57 14.34
CA LYS A 86 5.88 -10.37 13.18
C LYS A 86 4.87 -9.64 12.27
N GLN A 87 4.06 -8.75 12.83
CA GLN A 87 3.02 -8.03 12.08
C GLN A 87 3.62 -6.98 11.13
N THR A 88 4.77 -6.39 11.45
CA THR A 88 5.38 -5.30 10.68
C THR A 88 6.45 -5.79 9.72
N ILE A 89 6.87 -7.06 9.79
CA ILE A 89 8.06 -7.59 9.08
C ILE A 89 8.10 -7.28 7.57
N TYR A 90 6.96 -7.31 6.89
CA TYR A 90 6.89 -7.01 5.46
C TYR A 90 7.12 -5.51 5.18
N ASP A 91 6.50 -4.64 5.97
CA ASP A 91 6.63 -3.19 5.83
C ASP A 91 8.06 -2.75 6.19
N MET A 92 8.64 -3.37 7.21
CA MET A 92 10.04 -3.15 7.59
C MET A 92 10.99 -3.50 6.45
N ARG A 93 10.80 -4.63 5.74
CA ARG A 93 11.68 -5.02 4.61
C ARG A 93 11.66 -3.98 3.48
N ILE A 94 10.50 -3.42 3.18
CA ILE A 94 10.37 -2.35 2.17
C ILE A 94 11.07 -1.08 2.66
N LEU A 95 10.83 -0.69 3.91
CA LEU A 95 11.48 0.49 4.52
C LEU A 95 12.99 0.36 4.56
N ILE A 96 13.53 -0.80 4.96
CA ILE A 96 14.97 -1.09 4.94
C ILE A 96 15.53 -0.91 3.54
N SER A 97 14.87 -1.50 2.54
CA SER A 97 15.32 -1.41 1.16
C SER A 97 15.37 0.05 0.69
N SER A 98 14.36 0.85 1.04
CA SER A 98 14.34 2.30 0.75
C SER A 98 15.51 3.03 1.39
N VAL A 99 15.68 2.88 2.71
CA VAL A 99 16.71 3.58 3.49
C VAL A 99 18.11 3.19 3.01
N LEU A 100 18.32 1.93 2.61
CA LEU A 100 19.59 1.48 2.06
C LEU A 100 19.88 2.07 0.68
N ILE A 101 18.88 2.16 -0.21
CA ILE A 101 19.06 2.82 -1.51
C ILE A 101 19.33 4.32 -1.33
N ASP A 102 18.57 5.00 -0.48
CA ASP A 102 18.77 6.42 -0.19
C ASP A 102 20.15 6.67 0.42
N GLY A 103 20.59 5.82 1.35
CA GLY A 103 21.94 5.88 1.92
C GLY A 103 23.04 5.65 0.89
N LEU A 104 22.88 4.68 -0.01
CA LEU A 104 23.82 4.43 -1.09
C LEU A 104 23.92 5.62 -2.06
N LEU A 105 22.79 6.20 -2.45
CA LEU A 105 22.74 7.37 -3.32
C LEU A 105 23.36 8.60 -2.66
N LEU A 106 23.15 8.78 -1.35
CA LEU A 106 23.80 9.84 -0.58
C LEU A 106 25.32 9.67 -0.57
N ILE A 107 25.83 8.45 -0.36
CA ILE A 107 27.27 8.16 -0.42
C ILE A 107 27.83 8.44 -1.81
N ILE A 108 27.15 7.99 -2.88
CA ILE A 108 27.56 8.27 -4.27
C ILE A 108 27.61 9.77 -4.51
N TYR A 109 26.58 10.51 -4.08
CA TYR A 109 26.54 11.97 -4.19
C TYR A 109 27.73 12.63 -3.46
N SER A 110 28.02 12.22 -2.22
CA SER A 110 29.18 12.72 -1.47
C SER A 110 30.49 12.44 -2.20
N VAL A 111 30.67 11.23 -2.75
CA VAL A 111 31.88 10.88 -3.51
C VAL A 111 32.01 11.74 -4.77
N LEU A 112 30.92 11.98 -5.50
CA LEU A 112 30.92 12.85 -6.68
C LEU A 112 31.35 14.28 -6.33
N GLU A 113 30.98 14.79 -5.15
CA GLU A 113 31.40 16.10 -4.65
C GLU A 113 32.90 16.19 -4.35
N PHE A 114 33.53 15.11 -3.90
CA PHE A 114 34.98 15.08 -3.69
C PHE A 114 35.79 14.97 -4.99
N ILE A 115 35.19 14.53 -6.08
CA ILE A 115 35.88 14.36 -7.37
C ILE A 115 35.86 15.69 -8.15
N ASN A 116 37.05 16.26 -8.36
CA ASN A 116 37.21 17.45 -9.21
C ASN A 116 37.13 17.09 -10.70
N PHE A 117 35.92 17.09 -11.27
CA PHE A 117 35.72 16.91 -12.70
C PHE A 117 36.13 18.16 -13.49
N LYS A 118 37.03 17.99 -14.48
CA LYS A 118 37.41 19.06 -15.41
C LYS A 118 36.34 19.35 -16.48
N ASN A 119 35.51 18.36 -16.80
CA ASN A 119 34.47 18.48 -17.82
C ASN A 119 33.12 18.84 -17.17
N PHE A 120 32.68 20.08 -17.38
CA PHE A 120 31.43 20.61 -16.83
C PHE A 120 30.20 19.83 -17.28
N THR A 121 30.12 19.42 -18.55
CA THR A 121 28.97 18.70 -19.10
C THR A 121 28.83 17.33 -18.44
N ALA A 122 29.93 16.59 -18.30
CA ALA A 122 29.91 15.28 -17.64
C ALA A 122 29.50 15.41 -16.17
N ASN A 123 30.03 16.41 -15.47
CA ASN A 123 29.71 16.67 -14.07
C ASN A 123 28.22 16.97 -13.87
N GLY A 124 27.66 17.88 -14.69
CA GLY A 124 26.24 18.22 -14.64
C GLY A 124 25.32 17.03 -14.90
N VAL A 125 25.66 16.18 -15.88
CA VAL A 125 24.89 14.95 -16.17
C VAL A 125 24.94 13.98 -15.01
N LEU A 126 26.10 13.79 -14.36
CA LEU A 126 26.24 12.91 -13.21
C LEU A 126 25.39 13.38 -12.02
N TYR A 127 25.45 14.67 -11.67
CA TYR A 127 24.60 15.21 -10.60
C TYR A 127 23.11 15.12 -10.92
N ALA A 128 22.70 15.53 -12.13
CA ALA A 128 21.31 15.47 -12.55
C ALA A 128 20.78 14.03 -12.53
N SER A 129 21.56 13.08 -13.04
CA SER A 129 21.18 11.66 -13.04
C SER A 129 21.02 11.11 -11.62
N THR A 130 21.94 11.46 -10.71
CA THR A 130 21.87 11.05 -9.30
C THR A 130 20.60 11.57 -8.63
N ILE A 131 20.25 12.84 -8.85
CA ILE A 131 19.03 13.46 -8.30
C ILE A 131 17.76 12.81 -8.88
N ILE A 132 17.74 12.52 -10.19
CA ILE A 132 16.61 11.86 -10.84
C ILE A 132 16.42 10.44 -10.28
N ILE A 133 17.50 9.67 -10.16
CA ILE A 133 17.47 8.31 -9.60
C ILE A 133 16.98 8.34 -8.15
N PHE A 134 17.46 9.29 -7.35
CA PHE A 134 17.01 9.49 -5.97
C PHE A 134 15.52 9.78 -5.88
N SER A 135 15.03 10.69 -6.72
CA SER A 135 13.61 11.05 -6.75
C SER A 135 12.73 9.89 -7.21
N LEU A 136 13.17 9.16 -8.24
CA LEU A 136 12.45 8.01 -8.78
C LEU A 136 12.39 6.86 -7.77
N SER A 137 13.50 6.59 -7.08
CA SER A 137 13.57 5.56 -6.03
C SER A 137 12.56 5.87 -4.92
N ASN A 138 12.58 7.10 -4.40
CA ASN A 138 11.62 7.54 -3.39
C ASN A 138 10.15 7.43 -3.84
N PHE A 139 9.87 7.81 -5.08
CA PHE A 139 8.52 7.67 -5.65
C PHE A 139 8.07 6.20 -5.72
N VAL A 140 8.94 5.32 -6.23
CA VAL A 140 8.67 3.88 -6.31
C VAL A 140 8.41 3.30 -4.93
N TYR A 141 9.16 3.70 -3.90
CA TYR A 141 8.95 3.21 -2.53
C TYR A 141 7.64 3.67 -1.91
N ILE A 142 7.28 4.95 -2.06
CA ILE A 142 5.98 5.46 -1.60
C ILE A 142 4.83 4.70 -2.27
N TYR A 143 4.94 4.47 -3.58
CA TYR A 143 3.93 3.73 -4.32
C TYR A 143 3.87 2.25 -3.91
N ALA A 144 5.02 1.60 -3.75
CA ALA A 144 5.13 0.22 -3.29
C ALA A 144 4.49 0.05 -1.90
N LEU A 145 4.71 0.99 -0.98
CA LEU A 145 4.07 1.00 0.35
C LEU A 145 2.54 1.12 0.22
N ARG A 146 2.04 2.01 -0.65
CA ARG A 146 0.58 2.15 -0.87
C ARG A 146 -0.04 0.87 -1.43
N VAL A 147 0.57 0.27 -2.44
CA VAL A 147 0.08 -0.99 -3.02
C VAL A 147 0.12 -2.12 -1.99
N SER A 148 1.19 -2.19 -1.19
CA SER A 148 1.33 -3.18 -0.11
C SER A 148 0.22 -3.07 0.94
N LEU A 149 -0.16 -1.85 1.32
CA LEU A 149 -1.28 -1.60 2.24
C LEU A 149 -2.62 -2.02 1.64
N LEU A 150 -2.87 -1.71 0.36
CA LEU A 150 -4.10 -2.10 -0.33
C LEU A 150 -4.27 -3.63 -0.39
N ILE A 151 -3.21 -4.37 -0.69
CA ILE A 151 -3.25 -5.84 -0.75
C ILE A 151 -3.55 -6.42 0.64
N LYS A 152 -2.93 -5.90 1.70
CA LYS A 152 -3.19 -6.35 3.08
C LYS A 152 -4.64 -6.10 3.50
N HIS A 153 -5.18 -4.92 3.21
CA HIS A 153 -6.56 -4.60 3.58
C HIS A 153 -7.59 -5.41 2.77
N GLY A 154 -7.31 -5.66 1.49
CA GLY A 154 -8.12 -6.54 0.66
C GLY A 154 -8.25 -7.95 1.23
N ASN A 155 -7.13 -8.55 1.67
CA ASN A 155 -7.15 -9.88 2.25
C ASN A 155 -7.94 -9.95 3.57
N ASN A 156 -7.78 -8.96 4.46
CA ASN A 156 -8.52 -8.93 5.73
C ASN A 156 -10.04 -8.81 5.50
N SER A 157 -10.45 -8.01 4.51
CA SER A 157 -11.88 -7.87 4.19
C SER A 157 -12.49 -9.16 3.64
N ILE A 158 -11.74 -9.91 2.83
CA ILE A 158 -12.17 -11.20 2.29
C ILE A 158 -12.26 -12.25 3.40
N GLU A 159 -11.28 -12.25 4.32
CA GLU A 159 -11.25 -13.19 5.45
C GLU A 159 -12.39 -12.94 6.45
N GLU A 160 -12.76 -11.68 6.70
CA GLU A 160 -13.96 -11.33 7.47
C GLU A 160 -15.26 -11.77 6.78
N ILE A 161 -15.37 -11.59 5.46
CA ILE A 161 -16.54 -12.05 4.69
C ILE A 161 -16.66 -13.58 4.75
N ILE A 162 -15.56 -14.32 4.63
CA ILE A 162 -15.56 -15.79 4.71
C ILE A 162 -16.01 -16.25 6.11
N LYS A 163 -15.55 -15.61 7.19
CA LYS A 163 -15.99 -15.93 8.55
C LYS A 163 -17.48 -15.71 8.76
N GLN A 164 -18.02 -14.58 8.27
CA GLN A 164 -19.45 -14.29 8.37
C GLN A 164 -20.31 -15.30 7.59
N LEU A 165 -19.82 -15.80 6.45
CA LEU A 165 -20.50 -16.83 5.68
C LEU A 165 -20.49 -18.20 6.39
N GLN A 166 -19.39 -18.55 7.07
CA GLN A 166 -19.31 -19.78 7.86
C GLN A 166 -20.24 -19.75 9.08
N GLU A 167 -20.26 -18.65 9.85
CA GLU A 167 -21.16 -18.49 11.00
C GLU A 167 -22.65 -18.55 10.59
N ASN A 168 -23.00 -17.99 9.43
CA ASN A 168 -24.37 -18.06 8.91
C ASN A 168 -24.76 -19.47 8.43
N LYS A 169 -23.81 -20.26 7.94
CA LYS A 169 -24.06 -21.64 7.52
C LYS A 169 -24.41 -22.53 8.72
N GLU A 170 -23.71 -22.36 9.85
CA GLU A 170 -24.01 -23.10 11.08
C GLU A 170 -25.40 -22.77 11.64
N ARG A 171 -25.86 -21.53 11.53
CA ARG A 171 -27.24 -21.16 11.93
C ARG A 171 -28.32 -21.79 11.04
N PHE A 172 -28.02 -22.02 9.77
CA PHE A 172 -29.01 -22.56 8.83
C PHE A 172 -29.19 -24.08 9.01
N GLU A 173 -28.13 -24.83 9.33
CA GLU A 173 -28.24 -26.28 9.58
C GLU A 173 -29.01 -26.63 10.87
N VAL A 174 -28.99 -25.77 11.89
CA VAL A 174 -29.77 -25.99 13.14
C VAL A 174 -31.28 -25.87 12.94
N THR A 175 -31.76 -25.22 11.86
CA THR A 175 -33.20 -24.96 11.68
C THR A 175 -33.92 -26.08 10.89
N THR A 176 -33.19 -26.93 10.16
CA THR A 176 -33.75 -28.03 9.34
C THR A 176 -34.04 -29.33 10.09
N LEU A 177 -33.77 -29.42 11.40
CA LEU A 177 -34.10 -30.60 12.25
C LEU A 177 -35.17 -30.31 13.31
N LYS A 178 -36.06 -29.34 13.07
CA LYS A 178 -37.39 -29.41 13.68
C LYS A 178 -38.33 -30.08 12.71
N THR A 179 -38.25 -31.41 12.67
CA THR A 179 -39.34 -32.27 12.26
C THR A 179 -40.58 -31.81 13.01
N VAL A 180 -41.44 -31.07 12.33
CA VAL A 180 -42.77 -30.74 12.83
C VAL A 180 -43.53 -32.06 12.85
N ASN A 181 -43.52 -32.74 14.00
CA ASN A 181 -44.48 -33.80 14.28
C ASN A 181 -45.86 -33.12 14.35
N ILE A 182 -46.52 -33.02 13.20
CA ILE A 182 -47.95 -32.73 13.13
C ILE A 182 -48.65 -33.97 13.64
N SER A 183 -48.92 -34.02 14.95
CA SER A 183 -49.83 -34.99 15.54
C SER A 183 -51.26 -34.68 15.09
N SER A 184 -51.67 -35.28 13.98
CA SER A 184 -53.09 -35.36 13.61
C SER A 184 -53.77 -36.41 14.49
N SER A 185 -54.27 -35.98 15.66
CA SER A 185 -55.27 -36.74 16.40
C SER A 185 -56.62 -36.56 15.72
N GLY A 186 -56.86 -37.34 14.67
CA GLY A 186 -58.17 -37.56 14.06
C GLY A 186 -58.77 -38.85 14.60
N ASN A 187 -59.92 -38.73 15.26
CA ASN A 187 -60.68 -39.84 15.85
C ASN A 187 -61.11 -40.87 14.79
N GLN A 188 -60.98 -42.14 15.17
CA GLN A 188 -61.72 -43.26 14.61
C GLN A 188 -63.24 -43.01 14.72
N LEU A 189 -64.00 -43.35 13.69
CA LEU A 189 -64.93 -44.47 13.80
C LEU A 189 -65.34 -45.02 12.43
N ASP A 190 -65.48 -46.34 12.44
CA ASP A 190 -65.62 -47.27 11.33
C ASP A 190 -66.98 -47.25 10.62
N ASN A 191 -66.93 -47.88 9.45
CA ASN A 191 -67.98 -48.61 8.74
C ASN A 191 -69.13 -47.81 8.11
N ILE A 192 -69.25 -47.95 6.78
CA ILE A 192 -70.38 -48.64 6.14
C ILE A 192 -69.94 -49.02 4.71
N ASP A 193 -70.06 -50.31 4.42
CA ASP A 193 -70.01 -50.91 3.10
C ASP A 193 -71.07 -50.29 2.18
N THR A 194 -70.76 -50.13 0.90
CA THR A 194 -71.68 -50.51 -0.18
C THR A 194 -70.96 -50.60 -1.52
N ASN A 195 -71.25 -51.71 -2.19
CA ASN A 195 -70.85 -52.05 -3.54
C ASN A 195 -71.37 -51.01 -4.56
N ASP A 196 -70.62 -50.77 -5.64
CA ASP A 196 -71.00 -51.24 -6.99
C ASP A 196 -70.18 -50.58 -8.12
N ALA A 197 -69.86 -51.43 -9.09
CA ALA A 197 -69.77 -51.21 -10.53
C ALA A 197 -68.77 -50.21 -11.16
N GLU A 198 -67.82 -50.82 -11.90
CA GLU A 198 -67.44 -50.52 -13.30
C GLU A 198 -67.50 -49.07 -13.82
N HIS A 199 -66.36 -48.51 -14.26
CA HIS A 199 -66.05 -48.40 -15.70
C HIS A 199 -64.63 -47.83 -15.95
N SER A 200 -64.07 -48.30 -17.06
CA SER A 200 -62.78 -48.08 -17.71
C SER A 200 -62.25 -46.65 -17.98
N GLY A 201 -60.93 -46.56 -18.12
CA GLY A 201 -60.19 -45.55 -18.91
C GLY A 201 -59.17 -44.80 -18.04
N GLY A 202 -57.86 -45.01 -18.12
CA GLY A 202 -57.02 -45.05 -19.32
C GLY A 202 -56.51 -43.64 -19.62
N LEU A 203 -55.44 -43.16 -18.95
CA LEU A 203 -54.68 -42.01 -19.44
C LEU A 203 -53.23 -41.93 -18.90
N ALA A 204 -52.32 -42.15 -19.84
CA ALA A 204 -50.95 -41.62 -20.03
C ALA A 204 -50.08 -41.19 -18.82
N SER A 205 -49.02 -41.97 -18.63
CA SER A 205 -47.78 -41.62 -17.94
C SER A 205 -46.96 -40.60 -18.76
N PHE A 206 -46.71 -39.41 -18.20
CA PHE A 206 -45.84 -38.38 -18.77
C PHE A 206 -44.43 -38.52 -18.14
N LYS A 207 -43.49 -39.12 -18.87
CA LYS A 207 -42.06 -39.15 -18.50
C LYS A 207 -41.40 -37.83 -18.91
N SER A 208 -41.01 -36.98 -17.95
CA SER A 208 -40.18 -35.81 -18.24
C SER A 208 -38.72 -36.22 -18.43
N HIS A 209 -38.18 -35.96 -19.61
CA HIS A 209 -36.76 -36.10 -19.94
C HIS A 209 -35.94 -35.03 -19.22
N ASN A 210 -34.96 -35.47 -18.41
CA ASN A 210 -34.03 -34.61 -17.71
C ASN A 210 -32.80 -34.37 -18.62
N SER A 211 -32.71 -33.22 -19.27
CA SER A 211 -31.54 -32.83 -20.07
C SER A 211 -30.43 -32.30 -19.16
N LYS A 212 -29.35 -33.07 -19.02
CA LYS A 212 -28.06 -32.65 -18.45
C LYS A 212 -27.44 -31.57 -19.35
N TYR A 213 -27.48 -30.32 -18.93
CA TYR A 213 -26.65 -29.25 -19.50
C TYR A 213 -25.26 -29.26 -18.85
N ASN A 214 -24.24 -29.38 -19.71
CA ASN A 214 -22.83 -29.45 -19.38
C ASN A 214 -22.23 -28.04 -19.61
N SER A 215 -21.94 -27.29 -18.54
CA SER A 215 -21.29 -25.98 -18.66
C SER A 215 -19.78 -26.14 -18.69
N ARG A 216 -19.21 -25.92 -19.89
CA ARG A 216 -17.77 -25.76 -20.10
C ARG A 216 -17.29 -24.49 -19.41
N HIS A 217 -16.26 -24.66 -18.58
CA HIS A 217 -15.52 -23.64 -17.89
C HIS A 217 -14.76 -22.78 -18.92
N SER A 218 -15.36 -21.65 -19.32
CA SER A 218 -14.67 -20.57 -20.01
C SER A 218 -13.88 -19.77 -18.98
N SER A 219 -12.57 -19.66 -19.18
CA SER A 219 -11.66 -18.79 -18.45
C SER A 219 -12.07 -17.33 -18.60
N GLY A 220 -12.98 -16.89 -17.73
CA GLY A 220 -13.36 -15.50 -17.56
C GLY A 220 -12.18 -14.74 -16.97
N LEU A 221 -11.58 -13.88 -17.80
CA LEU A 221 -10.74 -12.79 -17.35
C LEU A 221 -11.53 -11.94 -16.35
N ASP A 222 -10.85 -11.59 -15.28
CA ASP A 222 -11.29 -11.07 -13.97
C ASP A 222 -12.07 -9.74 -14.02
N LEU A 223 -13.19 -9.70 -14.75
CA LEU A 223 -14.06 -8.51 -14.88
C LEU A 223 -14.60 -8.05 -13.51
N ASP A 224 -14.68 -8.96 -12.55
CA ASP A 224 -15.20 -8.68 -11.21
C ASP A 224 -14.24 -7.81 -10.39
N LYS A 225 -12.92 -7.96 -10.58
CA LYS A 225 -11.93 -7.08 -9.93
C LYS A 225 -11.95 -5.66 -10.49
N MET A 226 -12.34 -5.50 -11.75
CA MET A 226 -12.41 -4.19 -12.41
C MET A 226 -13.61 -3.36 -11.92
N ASN A 227 -14.73 -4.02 -11.59
CA ASN A 227 -15.90 -3.36 -11.01
C ASN A 227 -15.67 -2.86 -9.58
N VAL A 228 -14.83 -3.54 -8.79
CA VAL A 228 -14.47 -3.08 -7.44
C VAL A 228 -13.64 -1.79 -7.48
N PHE A 229 -12.74 -1.65 -8.46
CA PHE A 229 -11.90 -0.48 -8.60
C PHE A 229 -12.70 0.78 -9.00
N LEU A 230 -13.70 0.64 -9.88
CA LEU A 230 -14.59 1.73 -10.29
C LEU A 230 -15.48 2.22 -9.14
N LYS A 231 -15.91 1.32 -8.24
CA LYS A 231 -16.75 1.67 -7.10
C LYS A 231 -16.00 2.49 -6.04
N TYR A 232 -14.68 2.31 -5.91
CA TYR A 232 -13.86 3.05 -4.96
C TYR A 232 -13.68 4.52 -5.39
N HIS A 233 -13.44 4.77 -6.67
CA HIS A 233 -13.27 6.14 -7.20
C HIS A 233 -14.56 6.97 -7.19
N TYR A 234 -15.73 6.34 -7.30
CA TYR A 234 -17.01 7.07 -7.29
C TYR A 234 -17.48 7.49 -5.89
N LYS A 235 -16.86 6.97 -4.83
CA LYS A 235 -17.22 7.29 -3.45
C LYS A 235 -16.46 8.52 -2.90
N GLU A 236 -15.28 8.83 -3.45
CA GLU A 236 -14.42 9.93 -2.98
C GLU A 236 -14.82 11.31 -3.53
N THR A 237 -15.78 11.40 -4.46
CA THR A 237 -16.17 12.65 -5.12
C THR A 237 -17.45 13.28 -4.58
N LYS A 238 -18.01 12.76 -3.49
CA LYS A 238 -19.32 13.21 -2.95
C LYS A 238 -19.32 13.77 -1.53
N ASP A 239 -18.16 13.88 -0.88
CA ASP A 239 -18.01 14.53 0.43
C ASP A 239 -17.04 15.71 0.30
#